data_AF-A0AAW0BYT4-F1
#
_entry.id   AF-A0AAW0BYT4-F1
#
_cell.length_a   1.000
_cell.length_b   1.000
_cell.length_c   1.000
_cell.angle_alpha   90.00
_cell.angle_beta   90.00
_cell.angle_gamma   90.00
#
_symmetry.space_group_name_H-M   'P 1'
#
loop_
_entity.id
_entity.type
_entity.pdbx_description
1 polymer ?
#
loop_
_entity_poly.entity_id
_entity_poly.type
_entity_poly.pdbx_seq_one_letter_code
_entity_poly.pdbx_strand_id
1 'polypeptide(L)'
;MAKSQRRPRKRTYTRKEKKDRRNLKLWAEGARESILRPHLPAYTDALERGWRAERDYVREVCNEFHAKVSWRLGDDEEPELPLAEYDPLATAETEELDDEEIVLKRERIDTMNAVSPTTRDLN
;
A
#
# COMPACT_ATOMS: atom_id res chain seq x y z
N MET A 1 51.22 -23.20 -24.33
CA MET A 1 49.97 -23.55 -23.60
C MET A 1 49.11 -22.30 -23.48
N ALA A 2 47.98 -22.22 -24.20
CA ALA A 2 47.14 -21.02 -24.23
C ALA A 2 46.13 -21.03 -23.06
N LYS A 3 46.15 -19.98 -22.23
CA LYS A 3 45.20 -19.80 -21.12
C LYS A 3 43.86 -19.33 -21.68
N SER A 4 42.85 -20.19 -21.63
CA SER A 4 41.46 -19.85 -21.98
C SER A 4 40.88 -18.90 -20.92
N GLN A 5 40.75 -17.62 -21.26
CA GLN A 5 40.07 -16.63 -20.43
C GLN A 5 38.55 -16.87 -20.49
N ARG A 6 37.98 -17.48 -19.45
CA ARG A 6 36.53 -17.59 -19.28
C ARG A 6 35.96 -16.20 -18.95
N ARG A 7 35.23 -15.60 -19.88
CA ARG A 7 34.51 -14.34 -19.66
C ARG A 7 33.44 -14.53 -18.58
N PRO A 8 33.25 -13.59 -17.63
CA PRO A 8 32.20 -13.69 -16.63
C PRO A 8 30.82 -13.66 -17.31
N ARG A 9 29.97 -14.65 -17.01
CA ARG A 9 28.59 -14.71 -17.50
C ARG A 9 27.82 -13.52 -16.93
N LYS A 10 27.25 -12.67 -17.79
CA LYS A 10 26.29 -11.63 -17.39
C LYS A 10 25.10 -12.31 -16.72
N ARG A 11 24.91 -12.06 -15.42
CA ARG A 11 23.65 -12.42 -14.74
C ARG A 11 22.56 -11.51 -15.28
N THR A 12 21.60 -12.06 -16.00
CA THR A 12 20.33 -11.39 -16.32
C THR A 12 19.48 -11.39 -15.05
N TYR A 13 19.21 -10.21 -14.51
CA TYR A 13 18.26 -10.06 -13.41
C TYR A 13 16.84 -10.16 -13.96
N THR A 14 16.11 -11.21 -13.58
CA THR A 14 14.68 -11.32 -13.86
C THR A 14 13.93 -10.80 -12.64
N ARG A 15 13.03 -9.85 -12.86
CA ARG A 15 12.16 -9.30 -11.82
C ARG A 15 11.21 -10.40 -11.34
N LYS A 16 11.08 -10.57 -10.02
CA LYS A 16 10.11 -11.51 -9.42
C LYS A 16 8.67 -11.03 -9.61
N GLU A 17 7.76 -11.97 -9.82
CA GLU A 17 6.31 -11.73 -9.79
C GLU A 17 5.89 -11.12 -8.45
N LYS A 18 4.84 -10.30 -8.44
CA LYS A 18 4.43 -9.50 -7.26
C LYS A 18 4.13 -10.40 -6.06
N LYS A 19 3.38 -11.49 -6.26
CA LYS A 19 3.08 -12.53 -5.26
C LYS A 19 4.31 -13.22 -4.65
N ASP A 20 5.42 -13.29 -5.40
CA ASP A 20 6.65 -13.97 -4.97
C ASP A 20 7.64 -13.01 -4.27
N ARG A 21 7.30 -11.72 -4.17
CA ARG A 21 8.11 -10.72 -3.49
C ARG A 21 7.87 -10.86 -1.99
N ARG A 22 8.88 -11.40 -1.28
CA ARG A 22 8.91 -11.44 0.19
C ARG A 22 9.04 -10.06 0.86
N ASN A 23 9.14 -8.98 0.08
CA ASN A 23 9.20 -7.62 0.60
C ASN A 23 8.07 -6.81 -0.03
N LEU A 24 7.56 -5.85 0.75
CA LEU A 24 6.52 -4.93 0.30
C LEU A 24 7.08 -3.85 -0.65
N LYS A 25 8.27 -4.02 -1.24
CA LYS A 25 8.76 -3.02 -2.19
C LYS A 25 7.88 -3.07 -3.42
N LEU A 26 7.46 -1.88 -3.85
CA LEU A 26 6.65 -1.72 -5.07
C LEU A 26 5.26 -2.36 -4.93
N TRP A 27 4.74 -2.47 -3.70
CA TRP A 27 3.37 -2.96 -3.43
C TRP A 27 2.31 -2.07 -4.08
N ALA A 28 2.57 -0.77 -4.15
CA ALA A 28 1.67 0.21 -4.72
C ALA A 28 1.79 0.36 -6.24
N GLU A 29 2.57 -0.45 -6.98
CA GLU A 29 2.59 -0.34 -8.45
C GLU A 29 1.20 -0.47 -9.07
N GLY A 30 0.98 0.13 -10.24
CA GLY A 30 -0.27 -0.01 -10.98
C GLY A 30 -1.36 0.95 -10.52
N ALA A 31 -2.57 0.44 -10.29
CA ALA A 31 -3.73 1.28 -9.99
C ALA A 31 -3.59 1.94 -8.60
N ARG A 32 -2.95 1.25 -7.65
CA ARG A 32 -2.66 1.83 -6.32
C ARG A 32 -1.75 3.06 -6.39
N GLU A 33 -0.75 3.06 -7.27
CA GLU A 33 0.15 4.21 -7.45
C GLU A 33 -0.65 5.38 -8.00
N SER A 34 -1.57 5.12 -8.93
CA SER A 34 -2.41 6.16 -9.52
C SER A 34 -3.31 6.86 -8.49
N ILE A 35 -3.69 6.16 -7.42
CA ILE A 35 -4.43 6.72 -6.27
C ILE A 35 -3.49 7.53 -5.38
N LEU A 36 -2.33 6.98 -4.99
CA LEU A 36 -1.47 7.58 -3.96
C LEU A 36 -0.57 8.72 -4.47
N ARG A 37 -0.11 8.63 -5.72
CA ARG A 37 0.87 9.55 -6.30
C ARG A 37 0.42 11.02 -6.30
N PRO A 38 -0.85 11.37 -6.58
CA PRO A 38 -1.33 12.74 -6.48
C PRO A 38 -1.22 13.36 -5.07
N HIS A 39 -1.21 12.54 -4.02
CA HIS A 39 -1.17 13.01 -2.63
C HIS A 39 0.25 13.32 -2.11
N LEU A 40 1.31 12.90 -2.83
CA LEU A 40 2.70 13.07 -2.35
C LEU A 40 3.08 14.52 -2.03
N PRO A 41 2.73 15.54 -2.85
CA PRO A 41 3.08 16.93 -2.53
C PRO A 41 2.38 17.41 -1.26
N ALA A 42 1.07 17.21 -1.15
CA ALA A 42 0.29 17.66 0.01
C ALA A 42 0.61 16.89 1.30
N TYR A 43 1.02 15.62 1.20
CA TYR A 43 1.57 14.88 2.33
C TYR A 43 2.87 15.52 2.85
N THR A 44 3.74 15.97 1.94
CA THR A 44 5.00 16.65 2.31
C THR A 44 4.69 17.98 3.02
N ASP A 45 3.75 18.75 2.50
CA ASP A 45 3.28 19.98 3.17
C ASP A 45 2.67 19.71 4.56
N ALA A 46 1.91 18.62 4.70
CA ALA A 46 1.31 18.22 5.97
C ALA A 46 2.36 17.79 7.00
N LEU A 47 3.40 17.08 6.56
CA LEU A 47 4.56 16.70 7.37
C LEU A 47 5.26 17.93 7.95
N GLU A 48 5.51 18.96 7.13
CA GLU A 48 6.17 20.19 7.57
C GLU A 48 5.35 20.98 8.60
N ARG A 49 4.01 20.88 8.55
CA ARG A 49 3.08 21.50 9.51
C ARG A 49 2.99 20.76 10.86
N GLY A 50 3.55 19.55 10.94
CA GLY A 50 3.65 18.75 12.15
C GLY A 50 2.59 17.64 12.27
N TRP A 51 2.76 16.81 13.30
CA TRP A 51 2.11 15.49 13.42
C TRP A 51 0.57 15.49 13.35
N ARG A 52 -0.10 16.57 13.77
CA ARG A 52 -1.56 16.65 13.69
C ARG A 52 -2.03 16.79 12.25
N ALA A 53 -1.40 17.71 11.50
CA ALA A 53 -1.70 17.93 10.09
C ALA A 53 -1.37 16.68 9.27
N GLU A 54 -0.24 16.03 9.55
CA GLU A 54 0.11 14.75 8.95
C GLU A 54 -0.97 13.69 9.21
N ARG A 55 -1.33 13.46 10.48
CA ARG A 55 -2.33 12.45 10.85
C ARG A 55 -3.67 12.69 10.17
N ASP A 56 -4.13 13.93 10.14
CA ASP A 56 -5.42 14.28 9.56
C ASP A 56 -5.39 14.09 8.03
N TYR A 57 -4.29 14.46 7.36
CA TYR A 57 -4.12 14.21 5.93
C TYR A 57 -4.01 12.72 5.59
N VAL A 58 -3.24 11.95 6.36
CA VAL A 58 -3.13 10.49 6.18
C VAL A 58 -4.50 9.83 6.32
N ARG A 59 -5.33 10.29 7.27
CA ARG A 59 -6.70 9.79 7.42
C ARG A 59 -7.53 10.03 6.16
N GLU A 60 -7.46 11.21 5.56
CA GLU A 60 -8.16 11.54 4.31
C GLU A 60 -7.72 10.61 3.17
N VAL A 61 -6.40 10.46 2.97
CA VAL A 61 -5.85 9.59 1.93
C VAL A 61 -6.23 8.12 2.16
N CYS A 62 -6.20 7.65 3.41
CA CYS A 62 -6.63 6.29 3.74
C CYS A 62 -8.12 6.07 3.43
N ASN A 63 -8.98 7.05 3.71
CA ASN A 63 -10.40 6.96 3.39
C ASN A 63 -10.63 6.88 1.88
N GLU A 64 -9.97 7.73 1.10
CA GLU A 64 -10.03 7.67 -0.37
C GLU A 64 -9.52 6.34 -0.91
N PHE A 65 -8.38 5.87 -0.40
CA PHE A 65 -7.79 4.61 -0.81
C PHE A 65 -8.73 3.43 -0.54
N HIS A 66 -9.30 3.33 0.65
CA HIS A 66 -10.20 2.23 1.02
C HIS A 66 -11.60 2.35 0.42
N ALA A 67 -12.02 3.53 -0.05
CA ALA A 67 -13.21 3.68 -0.87
C ALA A 67 -13.00 3.13 -2.29
N LYS A 68 -11.78 3.21 -2.83
CA LYS A 68 -11.43 2.75 -4.19
C LYS A 68 -10.92 1.32 -4.24
N VAL A 69 -10.30 0.83 -3.17
CA VAL A 69 -9.62 -0.46 -3.11
C VAL A 69 -10.26 -1.30 -2.01
N SER A 70 -10.90 -2.40 -2.41
CA SER A 70 -11.51 -3.34 -1.47
C SER A 70 -10.47 -3.87 -0.47
N TRP A 71 -10.86 -3.94 0.80
CA TRP A 71 -10.03 -4.52 1.86
C TRP A 71 -9.81 -6.04 1.69
N ARG A 72 -10.69 -6.71 0.93
CA ARG A 72 -10.56 -8.13 0.57
C ARG A 72 -9.46 -8.37 -0.47
N LEU A 73 -9.04 -7.32 -1.18
CA LEU A 73 -8.06 -7.42 -2.25
C LEU A 73 -6.64 -7.65 -1.69
N GLY A 74 -5.96 -8.68 -2.20
CA GLY A 74 -4.57 -8.96 -1.86
C GLY A 74 -3.61 -7.85 -2.31
N ASP A 75 -2.45 -7.74 -1.65
CA ASP A 75 -1.44 -6.73 -1.99
C ASP A 75 -0.83 -6.96 -3.39
N ASP A 76 -0.87 -8.21 -3.86
CA ASP A 76 -0.39 -8.64 -5.16
C ASP A 76 -1.43 -8.54 -6.29
N GLU A 77 -2.71 -8.37 -5.95
CA GLU A 77 -3.83 -8.19 -6.89
C GLU A 77 -4.07 -6.70 -7.19
N GLU A 78 -4.65 -6.33 -8.32
CA GLU A 78 -4.96 -4.92 -8.66
C GLU A 78 -6.48 -4.67 -8.65
N PRO A 79 -6.93 -3.47 -8.21
CA PRO A 79 -8.34 -3.12 -8.29
C PRO A 79 -8.78 -3.02 -9.76
N GLU A 80 -10.06 -3.32 -10.01
CA GLU A 80 -10.64 -3.19 -11.34
C GLU A 80 -10.65 -1.73 -11.81
N LEU A 81 -10.41 -1.54 -13.12
CA LEU A 81 -10.45 -0.22 -13.76
C LEU A 81 -11.71 -0.10 -14.63
N PRO A 82 -12.37 1.07 -14.68
CA PRO A 82 -11.98 2.33 -14.04
C PRO A 82 -12.24 2.34 -12.53
N LEU A 83 -11.40 3.06 -11.78
CA LEU A 83 -11.61 3.27 -10.34
C LEU A 83 -12.89 4.08 -10.12
N ALA A 84 -13.62 3.77 -9.05
CA ALA A 84 -14.78 4.55 -8.62
C ALA A 84 -14.38 6.00 -8.32
N GLU A 85 -15.28 6.94 -8.63
CA GLU A 85 -15.14 8.32 -8.20
C GLU A 85 -15.24 8.38 -6.67
N TYR A 86 -14.34 9.14 -6.05
CA TYR A 86 -14.34 9.30 -4.60
C TYR A 86 -15.19 10.50 -4.21
N ASP A 87 -16.22 10.25 -3.42
CA ASP A 87 -17.02 11.27 -2.74
C ASP A 87 -16.68 11.28 -1.23
N PRO A 88 -16.00 12.31 -0.72
CA PRO A 88 -15.66 12.41 0.71
C PRO A 88 -16.88 12.63 1.62
N LEU A 89 -18.04 12.98 1.05
CA LEU A 89 -19.29 13.18 1.79
C LEU A 89 -20.21 11.97 1.75
N ALA A 90 -19.86 10.93 0.96
CA ALA A 90 -20.62 9.70 0.94
C ALA A 90 -20.58 9.04 2.33
N THR A 91 -21.76 8.75 2.88
CA THR A 91 -21.87 7.90 4.05
C THR A 91 -21.26 6.54 3.73
N ALA A 92 -20.31 6.09 4.54
CA ALA A 92 -19.77 4.73 4.42
C ALA A 92 -20.95 3.75 4.45
N GLU A 93 -21.17 3.05 3.33
CA GLU A 93 -22.12 1.94 3.32
C GLU A 93 -21.61 0.93 4.35
N THR A 94 -22.41 0.67 5.38
CA THR A 94 -22.11 -0.38 6.35
C THR A 94 -22.22 -1.69 5.59
N GLU A 95 -21.10 -2.22 5.10
CA GLU A 95 -21.06 -3.56 4.51
C GLU A 95 -21.70 -4.54 5.52
N GLU A 96 -22.75 -5.24 5.11
CA GLU A 96 -23.30 -6.35 5.88
C GLU A 96 -22.28 -7.49 5.81
N LEU A 97 -21.44 -7.57 6.85
CA LEU A 97 -20.45 -8.63 7.02
C LEU A 97 -21.06 -9.75 7.86
N ASP A 98 -20.81 -10.99 7.48
CA ASP A 98 -21.10 -12.14 8.35
C ASP A 98 -20.07 -12.26 9.49
N ASP A 99 -20.34 -13.16 10.44
CA ASP A 99 -19.48 -13.38 11.61
C ASP A 99 -18.05 -13.80 11.23
N GLU A 100 -17.86 -14.52 10.13
CA GLU A 100 -16.55 -14.96 9.65
C GLU A 100 -15.78 -13.79 9.02
N GLU A 101 -16.45 -12.96 8.23
CA GLU A 101 -15.88 -11.77 7.59
C GLU A 101 -15.50 -10.69 8.60
N ILE A 102 -16.26 -10.56 9.70
CA ILE A 102 -15.89 -9.67 10.81
C ILE A 102 -14.55 -10.10 11.42
N VAL A 103 -14.35 -11.40 11.63
CA VAL A 103 -13.09 -11.94 12.16
C VAL A 103 -11.94 -11.71 11.18
N LEU A 104 -12.13 -12.01 9.90
CA LEU A 104 -11.11 -11.80 8.86
C LEU A 104 -10.72 -10.33 8.73
N LYS A 105 -11.70 -9.43 8.73
CA LYS A 105 -11.47 -7.98 8.70
C LYS A 105 -10.64 -7.52 9.89
N ARG A 106 -10.97 -8.04 11.08
CA ARG A 106 -10.24 -7.72 12.31
C ARG A 106 -8.80 -8.24 12.28
N GLU A 107 -8.58 -9.49 11.88
CA GLU A 107 -7.23 -10.07 11.75
C GLU A 107 -6.36 -9.32 10.74
N ARG A 108 -6.95 -8.89 9.62
CA ARG A 108 -6.28 -8.08 8.60
C ARG A 108 -5.84 -6.73 9.19
N ILE A 109 -6.73 -6.03 9.90
CA ILE A 109 -6.43 -4.77 10.58
C ILE A 109 -5.34 -4.95 11.64
N ASP A 110 -5.42 -6.01 12.44
CA ASP A 110 -4.43 -6.31 13.49
C ASP A 110 -3.05 -6.59 12.87
N THR A 111 -3.00 -7.31 11.74
CA THR A 111 -1.76 -7.57 10.99
C THR A 111 -1.16 -6.26 10.45
N MET A 112 -1.99 -5.38 9.87
CA MET A 112 -1.53 -4.08 9.38
C MET A 112 -0.99 -3.19 10.52
N ASN A 113 -1.64 -3.21 11.68
CA ASN A 113 -1.22 -2.45 12.86
C ASN A 113 0.06 -3.01 13.50
N ALA A 114 0.23 -4.34 13.54
CA ALA A 114 1.41 -4.99 14.11
C ALA A 114 2.69 -4.72 13.31
N VAL A 115 2.58 -4.42 12.00
CA VAL A 115 3.71 -4.10 11.11
C VAL A 115 4.18 -2.65 11.24
N SER A 116 3.53 -1.82 12.07
CA SER A 116 4.04 -0.49 12.45
C SER A 116 4.90 -0.57 13.72
N PRO A 117 6.24 -0.76 13.63
CA PRO A 117 7.10 -0.42 14.75
C PRO A 117 7.04 1.09 14.92
N THR A 118 6.47 1.47 16.06
CA THR A 118 6.57 2.76 16.72
C THR A 118 7.95 3.37 16.48
N THR A 119 8.04 4.28 15.51
CA THR A 119 9.15 5.24 15.46
C THR A 119 8.83 6.29 16.51
N ARG A 120 9.06 5.96 17.78
CA ARG A 120 8.80 6.89 18.90
C ARG A 120 9.65 6.59 20.13
N ASP A 121 10.94 6.34 19.91
CA ASP A 121 11.97 6.48 20.95
C ASP A 121 12.97 7.54 20.49
N LEU A 122 12.58 8.81 20.61
CA LEU A 122 13.48 9.95 20.71
C LEU A 122 12.96 10.86 21.81
N ASN A 123 13.25 10.48 23.05
CA ASN A 123 13.78 11.33 24.13
C ASN A 123 14.12 10.48 25.35
#